data_AF-A0A8B7FNV2-F1
#
_entry.id   AF-A0A8B7FNV2-F1
#
_cell.length_a   1.000
_cell.length_b   1.000
_cell.length_c   1.000
_cell.angle_alpha   90.00
_cell.angle_beta   90.00
_cell.angle_gamma   90.00
#
_symmetry.space_group_name_H-M   'P 1'
#
loop_
_entity.id
_entity.type
_entity.pdbx_description
1 polymer ?
#
loop_
_entity_poly.entity_id
_entity_poly.type
_entity_poly.pdbx_seq_one_letter_code
_entity_poly.pdbx_strand_id
1 'polypeptide(L)'
;MLRALSGLGARPACRPRVPLLLPARGRKTRHDPQAKSKVGRVKTPPSVDPAEFFVVTQRYQQYRQIVRALRLEFVSEVRKKVHEARAGVLAERKAREDAAEHRELMAWNQAENRRLHELRIERLQREAREQEQQQAEEQARKAREAQAWLELKEQEVLQLQEEAKNFITRENLEARVEEALDSPKSYNWAITKEGLVVRPQHKGS
;
A
#
# COMPACT_ATOMS: atom_id res chain seq x y z
N MET A 1 -7.02 29.20 -4.60
CA MET A 1 -5.82 28.71 -3.89
C MET A 1 -6.25 28.16 -2.55
N LEU A 2 -6.27 26.84 -2.44
CA LEU A 2 -6.62 26.09 -1.23
C LEU A 2 -5.47 26.18 -0.22
N ARG A 3 -5.72 26.70 0.98
CA ARG A 3 -4.80 26.53 2.12
C ARG A 3 -5.41 25.53 3.09
N ALA A 4 -4.73 24.40 3.19
CA ALA A 4 -5.07 23.23 3.97
C ALA A 4 -5.22 23.56 5.47
N LEU A 5 -6.31 23.06 6.06
CA LEU A 5 -6.48 22.92 7.50
C LEU A 5 -5.75 21.66 7.96
N SER A 6 -4.42 21.73 8.07
CA SER A 6 -3.61 20.71 8.73
C SER A 6 -3.42 21.11 10.20
N GLY A 7 -4.09 20.40 11.11
CA GLY A 7 -3.89 20.62 12.54
C GLY A 7 -4.93 20.02 13.49
N LEU A 8 -5.60 18.92 13.13
CA LEU A 8 -6.34 18.12 14.10
C LEU A 8 -5.41 17.05 14.70
N GLY A 9 -4.41 17.50 15.45
CA GLY A 9 -3.69 16.65 16.39
C GLY A 9 -4.60 16.33 17.57
N ALA A 10 -4.70 15.05 17.92
CA ALA A 10 -5.39 14.55 19.09
C ALA A 10 -4.98 15.34 20.34
N ARG A 11 -5.91 16.08 20.94
CA ARG A 11 -5.65 16.85 22.15
C ARG A 11 -5.59 15.90 23.35
N PRO A 12 -4.59 16.03 24.24
CA PRO A 12 -4.54 15.24 25.46
C PRO A 12 -5.78 15.54 26.31
N ALA A 13 -6.43 14.49 26.78
CA ALA A 13 -7.41 14.58 27.85
C ALA A 13 -6.69 15.16 29.09
N CYS A 14 -7.36 16.03 29.84
CA CYS A 14 -6.89 16.63 31.11
C CYS A 14 -6.23 18.03 31.04
N ARG A 15 -6.77 18.95 30.24
CA ARG A 15 -6.79 20.37 30.66
C ARG A 15 -8.23 20.84 30.73
N PRO A 16 -8.72 21.38 31.87
CA PRO A 16 -10.03 22.03 31.88
C PRO A 16 -9.98 23.15 30.82
N ARG A 17 -10.97 23.20 29.94
CA ARG A 17 -11.13 24.32 29.02
C ARG A 17 -11.27 25.56 29.90
N VAL A 18 -10.21 26.37 29.99
CA VAL A 18 -10.36 27.75 30.45
C VAL A 18 -11.34 28.36 29.46
N PRO A 19 -12.54 28.78 29.89
CA PRO A 19 -13.46 29.42 28.96
C PRO A 19 -12.72 30.63 28.39
N LEU A 20 -12.43 30.60 27.09
CA LEU A 20 -12.07 31.78 26.34
C LEU A 20 -13.26 32.73 26.48
N LEU A 21 -13.13 33.69 27.40
CA LEU A 21 -14.08 34.79 27.57
C LEU A 21 -13.93 35.69 26.34
N LEU A 22 -14.44 35.22 25.21
CA LEU A 22 -14.63 36.07 24.04
C LEU A 22 -15.57 37.19 24.49
N PRO A 23 -15.14 38.46 24.44
CA PRO A 23 -16.01 39.56 24.81
C PRO A 23 -17.23 39.51 23.89
N ALA A 24 -18.41 39.29 24.49
CA ALA A 24 -19.66 39.37 23.75
C ALA A 24 -19.76 40.79 23.19
N ARG A 25 -19.71 40.91 21.85
CA ARG A 25 -19.72 42.19 21.14
C ARG A 25 -20.88 43.05 21.66
N GLY A 26 -20.57 44.20 22.27
CA GLY A 26 -21.57 45.13 22.83
C GLY A 26 -21.82 45.05 24.34
N ARG A 27 -21.14 44.18 25.09
CA ARG A 27 -21.14 44.20 26.56
C ARG A 27 -19.81 44.71 27.11
N LYS A 28 -19.87 45.33 28.30
CA LYS A 28 -18.66 45.76 29.02
C LYS A 28 -17.81 44.55 29.42
N THR A 29 -16.50 44.69 29.24
CA THR A 29 -15.47 43.77 29.71
C THR A 29 -15.03 44.12 31.14
N ARG A 30 -14.19 43.27 31.74
CA ARG A 30 -13.66 43.47 33.09
C ARG A 30 -12.75 44.70 33.21
N HIS A 31 -12.10 45.12 32.13
CA HIS A 31 -11.18 46.26 32.11
C HIS A 31 -11.86 47.58 31.76
N ASP A 32 -13.13 47.54 31.35
CA ASP A 32 -13.86 48.75 30.97
C ASP A 32 -14.28 49.53 32.22
N PRO A 33 -14.10 50.87 32.23
CA PRO A 33 -14.49 51.68 33.36
C PRO A 33 -16.02 51.72 33.54
N GLN A 34 -16.44 51.92 34.78
CA GLN A 34 -17.84 52.19 35.11
C GLN A 34 -18.26 53.54 34.50
N ALA A 35 -19.53 53.64 34.07
CA ALA A 35 -20.05 54.91 33.57
C ALA A 35 -20.17 55.90 34.73
N LYS A 36 -19.81 57.19 34.51
CA LYS A 36 -19.86 58.24 35.53
C LYS A 36 -21.22 58.32 36.24
N SER A 37 -22.33 58.17 35.49
CA SER A 37 -23.70 58.15 36.02
C SER A 37 -24.05 56.94 36.89
N LYS A 38 -23.23 55.89 36.90
CA LYS A 38 -23.43 54.67 37.68
C LYS A 38 -22.50 54.54 38.88
N VAL A 39 -21.42 55.33 38.96
CA VAL A 39 -20.41 55.27 40.04
C VAL A 39 -21.06 55.43 41.42
N GLY A 40 -21.97 56.40 41.58
CA GLY A 40 -22.69 56.63 42.84
C GLY A 40 -24.09 56.01 42.91
N ARG A 41 -24.51 55.21 41.92
CA ARG A 41 -25.88 54.67 41.87
C ARG A 41 -25.99 53.41 42.73
N VAL A 42 -26.60 53.55 43.90
CA VAL A 42 -26.98 52.42 44.75
C VAL A 42 -28.34 51.86 44.31
N LYS A 43 -28.51 50.53 44.32
CA LYS A 43 -29.80 49.90 44.02
C LYS A 43 -30.68 49.96 45.27
N THR A 44 -31.70 50.81 45.25
CA THR A 44 -32.72 50.86 46.29
C THR A 44 -33.67 49.66 46.16
N PRO A 45 -33.92 48.88 47.22
CA PRO A 45 -34.90 47.80 47.18
C PRO A 45 -36.32 48.37 47.03
N PRO A 46 -37.22 47.67 46.32
CA PRO A 46 -38.64 48.03 46.30
C PRO A 46 -39.27 47.81 47.68
N SER A 47 -40.39 48.48 47.96
CA SER A 47 -41.24 48.17 49.11
C SER A 47 -41.82 46.76 48.99
N VAL A 48 -42.02 46.10 50.13
CA VAL A 48 -42.49 44.71 50.20
C VAL A 48 -43.68 44.65 51.16
N ASP A 49 -44.79 44.07 50.71
CA ASP A 49 -45.91 43.72 51.58
C ASP A 49 -45.60 42.40 52.33
N PRO A 50 -45.57 42.40 53.68
CA PRO A 50 -45.29 41.20 54.46
C PRO A 50 -46.26 40.04 54.21
N ALA A 51 -47.54 40.32 53.97
CA ALA A 51 -48.56 39.28 53.78
C ALA A 51 -48.37 38.56 52.44
N GLU A 52 -48.22 39.32 51.35
CA GLU A 52 -47.90 38.78 50.03
C GLU A 52 -46.58 38.02 50.04
N PHE A 53 -45.53 38.60 50.64
CA PHE A 53 -44.19 38.00 50.67
C PHE A 53 -44.19 36.63 51.32
N PHE A 54 -44.94 36.44 52.41
CA PHE A 54 -45.08 35.14 53.07
C PHE A 54 -45.73 34.10 52.16
N VAL A 55 -46.87 34.45 51.53
CA VAL A 55 -47.60 33.55 50.62
C VAL A 55 -46.74 33.18 49.41
N VAL A 56 -46.07 34.17 48.81
CA VAL A 56 -45.17 33.95 47.66
C VAL A 56 -44.03 33.02 48.06
N THR A 57 -43.40 33.26 49.22
CA THR A 57 -42.31 32.41 49.72
C THR A 57 -42.75 30.97 49.90
N GLN A 58 -43.91 30.72 50.52
CA GLN A 58 -44.47 29.38 50.70
C GLN A 58 -44.78 28.70 49.36
N ARG A 59 -45.42 29.41 48.41
CA ARG A 59 -45.72 28.89 47.08
C ARG A 59 -44.45 28.51 46.32
N TYR A 60 -43.40 29.33 46.40
CA TYR A 60 -42.11 29.02 45.80
C TYR A 60 -41.45 27.81 46.45
N GLN A 61 -41.54 27.64 47.77
CA GLN A 61 -41.02 26.46 48.47
C GLN A 61 -41.72 25.19 47.97
N GLN A 62 -43.05 25.18 47.96
CA GLN A 62 -43.87 24.06 47.48
C GLN A 62 -43.58 23.74 46.00
N TYR A 63 -43.60 24.76 45.15
CA TYR A 63 -43.30 24.60 43.72
C TYR A 63 -41.90 24.02 43.48
N ARG A 64 -40.88 24.56 44.15
CA ARG A 64 -39.49 24.07 44.02
C ARG A 64 -39.35 22.64 44.50
N GLN A 65 -40.06 22.25 45.55
CA GLN A 65 -40.09 20.88 46.04
C GLN A 65 -40.67 19.93 44.99
N ILE A 66 -41.82 20.28 44.41
CA ILE A 66 -42.47 19.48 43.36
C ILE A 66 -41.57 19.35 42.13
N VAL A 67 -41.05 20.47 41.61
CA VAL A 67 -40.19 20.46 40.42
C VAL A 67 -38.87 19.71 40.68
N ARG A 68 -38.34 19.76 41.91
CA ARG A 68 -37.17 18.97 42.28
C ARG A 68 -37.48 17.48 42.29
N ALA A 69 -38.64 17.06 42.78
CA ALA A 69 -39.09 15.68 42.72
C ALA A 69 -39.23 15.21 41.26
N LEU A 70 -39.92 15.98 40.41
CA LEU A 70 -40.05 15.67 38.98
C LEU A 70 -38.69 15.55 38.28
N ARG A 71 -37.74 16.43 38.61
CA ARG A 71 -36.38 16.35 38.07
C ARG A 71 -35.70 15.03 38.45
N LEU A 72 -35.88 14.55 39.68
CA LEU A 72 -35.28 13.29 40.13
C LEU A 72 -35.88 12.10 39.37
N GLU A 73 -37.20 12.10 39.12
CA GLU A 73 -37.86 11.09 38.28
C GLU A 73 -37.24 11.06 36.89
N PHE A 74 -37.12 12.20 36.20
CA PHE A 74 -36.51 12.26 34.87
C PHE A 74 -35.04 11.83 34.88
N VAL A 75 -34.27 12.20 35.91
CA VAL A 75 -32.89 11.72 36.06
C VAL A 75 -32.85 10.20 36.22
N SER A 76 -33.79 9.62 36.96
CA SER A 76 -33.89 8.17 37.13
C SER A 76 -34.23 7.46 35.82
N GLU A 77 -35.16 8.01 35.02
CA GLU A 77 -35.54 7.47 33.72
C GLU A 77 -34.39 7.48 32.73
N VAL A 78 -33.66 8.60 32.66
CA VAL A 78 -32.49 8.71 31.79
C VAL A 78 -31.44 7.67 32.20
N ARG A 79 -31.19 7.50 33.50
CA ARG A 79 -30.26 6.47 33.99
C ARG A 79 -30.72 5.05 33.65
N LYS A 80 -32.02 4.75 33.81
CA LYS A 80 -32.60 3.46 33.42
C LYS A 80 -32.41 3.18 31.93
N LYS A 81 -32.74 4.14 31.07
CA LYS A 81 -32.55 4.02 29.61
C LYS A 81 -31.09 3.80 29.22
N VAL A 82 -30.15 4.50 29.86
CA VAL A 82 -28.71 4.29 29.62
C VAL A 82 -28.28 2.89 30.06
N HIS A 83 -28.78 2.41 31.20
CA HIS A 83 -28.48 1.06 31.68
C HIS A 83 -29.07 0.00 30.74
N GLU A 84 -30.34 0.12 30.34
CA GLU A 84 -31.00 -0.77 29.39
C GLU A 84 -30.33 -0.78 28.01
N ALA A 85 -29.84 0.36 27.53
CA ALA A 85 -29.10 0.42 26.28
C ALA A 85 -27.75 -0.31 26.35
N ARG A 86 -27.09 -0.30 27.51
CA ARG A 86 -25.76 -0.91 27.71
C ARG A 86 -25.83 -2.39 28.09
N ALA A 87 -26.73 -2.73 28.99
CA ALA A 87 -26.84 -4.01 29.67
C ALA A 87 -28.30 -4.47 29.78
N GLY A 88 -29.15 -4.02 28.86
CA GLY A 88 -30.51 -4.52 28.76
C GLY A 88 -30.54 -5.91 28.17
N VAL A 89 -31.51 -6.71 28.60
CA VAL A 89 -31.71 -8.09 28.14
C VAL A 89 -31.80 -8.19 26.61
N LEU A 90 -32.46 -7.22 25.96
CA LEU A 90 -32.56 -7.18 24.51
C LEU A 90 -31.21 -6.90 23.83
N ALA A 91 -30.42 -5.98 24.38
CA ALA A 91 -29.09 -5.66 23.87
C ALA A 91 -28.15 -6.87 24.01
N GLU A 92 -28.19 -7.57 25.14
CA GLU A 92 -27.38 -8.78 25.34
C GLU A 92 -27.82 -9.94 24.44
N ARG A 93 -29.13 -10.14 24.24
CA ARG A 93 -29.64 -11.16 23.31
C ARG A 93 -29.18 -10.87 21.90
N LYS A 94 -29.33 -9.63 21.43
CA LYS A 94 -28.87 -9.22 20.10
C LYS A 94 -27.37 -9.41 19.94
N ALA A 95 -26.56 -8.99 20.91
CA ALA A 95 -25.12 -9.20 20.87
C ALA A 95 -24.74 -10.69 20.80
N ARG A 96 -25.50 -11.58 21.44
CA ARG A 96 -25.29 -13.04 21.36
C ARG A 96 -25.71 -13.61 20.01
N GLU A 97 -26.86 -13.17 19.47
CA GLU A 97 -27.34 -13.54 18.14
C GLU A 97 -26.31 -13.12 17.07
N ASP A 98 -25.88 -11.85 17.08
CA ASP A 98 -24.89 -11.31 16.15
C ASP A 98 -23.56 -12.07 16.23
N ALA A 99 -23.12 -12.43 17.44
CA ALA A 99 -21.90 -13.21 17.65
C ALA A 99 -22.04 -14.66 17.15
N ALA A 100 -23.23 -15.26 17.24
CA ALA A 100 -23.51 -16.59 16.72
C ALA A 100 -23.54 -16.58 15.18
N GLU A 101 -24.27 -15.63 14.59
CA GLU A 101 -24.32 -15.44 13.13
C GLU A 101 -22.92 -15.21 12.55
N HIS A 102 -22.10 -14.37 13.21
CA HIS A 102 -20.72 -14.16 12.80
C HIS A 102 -19.92 -15.47 12.79
N ARG A 103 -20.06 -16.32 13.82
CA ARG A 103 -19.36 -17.61 13.87
C ARG A 103 -19.80 -18.54 12.75
N GLU A 104 -21.10 -18.57 12.45
CA GLU A 104 -21.66 -19.38 11.35
C GLU A 104 -21.11 -18.91 10.00
N LEU A 105 -21.08 -17.60 9.75
CA LEU A 105 -20.51 -17.02 8.54
C LEU A 105 -19.01 -17.31 8.41
N MET A 106 -18.26 -17.25 9.52
CA MET A 106 -16.84 -17.60 9.52
C MET A 106 -16.63 -19.10 9.22
N ALA A 107 -17.45 -19.97 9.77
CA ALA A 107 -17.39 -21.40 9.49
C ALA A 107 -17.71 -21.70 8.02
N TRP A 108 -18.73 -21.04 7.45
CA TRP A 108 -19.07 -21.14 6.04
C TRP A 108 -17.94 -20.65 5.13
N ASN A 109 -17.33 -19.50 5.46
CA ASN A 109 -16.19 -18.99 4.72
C ASN A 109 -14.99 -19.95 4.74
N GLN A 110 -14.71 -20.57 5.89
CA GLN A 110 -13.67 -21.58 6.00
C GLN A 110 -13.96 -22.82 5.14
N ALA A 111 -15.22 -23.27 5.10
CA ALA A 111 -15.62 -24.39 4.25
C ALA A 111 -15.44 -24.06 2.76
N GLU A 112 -15.82 -22.86 2.32
CA GLU A 112 -15.64 -22.44 0.93
C GLU A 112 -14.15 -22.27 0.58
N ASN A 113 -13.33 -21.75 1.50
CA ASN A 113 -11.88 -21.69 1.30
C ASN A 113 -11.25 -23.07 1.14
N ARG A 114 -11.73 -24.08 1.89
CA ARG A 114 -11.27 -25.48 1.74
C ARG A 114 -11.63 -26.04 0.37
N ARG A 115 -12.87 -25.84 -0.07
CA ARG A 115 -13.33 -26.23 -1.42
C ARG A 115 -12.47 -25.60 -2.52
N LEU A 116 -12.20 -24.30 -2.43
CA LEU A 116 -11.34 -23.60 -3.41
C LEU A 116 -9.87 -24.05 -3.34
N HIS A 117 -9.40 -24.43 -2.16
CA HIS A 117 -8.06 -24.96 -1.98
C HIS A 117 -7.88 -26.32 -2.68
N GLU A 118 -8.86 -27.21 -2.57
CA GLU A 118 -8.87 -28.50 -3.28
C GLU A 118 -8.81 -28.29 -4.79
N LEU A 119 -9.65 -27.41 -5.34
CA LEU A 119 -9.62 -27.05 -6.77
C LEU A 119 -8.27 -26.45 -7.20
N ARG A 120 -7.63 -25.66 -6.33
CA ARG A 120 -6.30 -25.11 -6.59
C ARG A 120 -5.24 -26.21 -6.64
N ILE A 121 -5.30 -27.19 -5.73
CA ILE A 121 -4.37 -28.33 -5.73
C ILE A 121 -4.51 -29.11 -7.04
N GLU A 122 -5.74 -29.41 -7.46
CA GLU A 122 -5.98 -30.10 -8.73
C GLU A 122 -5.41 -29.34 -9.92
N ARG A 123 -5.59 -28.02 -9.96
CA ARG A 123 -5.02 -27.17 -11.01
C ARG A 123 -3.49 -27.20 -11.01
N LEU A 124 -2.87 -27.04 -9.84
CA LEU A 124 -1.41 -27.07 -9.69
C LEU A 124 -0.81 -28.42 -10.10
N GLN A 125 -1.49 -29.53 -9.82
CA GLN A 125 -1.05 -30.86 -10.27
C GLN A 125 -1.08 -30.98 -11.80
N ARG A 126 -2.06 -30.37 -12.47
CA ARG A 126 -2.10 -30.34 -13.95
C ARG A 126 -0.98 -29.48 -14.50
N GLU A 127 -0.81 -28.27 -13.96
CA GLU A 127 0.27 -27.36 -14.34
C GLU A 127 1.65 -28.00 -14.15
N ALA A 128 1.86 -28.75 -13.06
CA ALA A 128 3.11 -29.48 -12.83
C ALA A 128 3.39 -30.55 -13.89
N ARG A 129 2.37 -31.33 -14.29
CA ARG A 129 2.51 -32.33 -15.35
C ARG A 129 2.83 -31.70 -16.71
N GLU A 130 2.20 -30.58 -17.02
CA GLU A 130 2.47 -29.81 -18.24
C GLU A 130 3.90 -29.24 -18.23
N GLN A 131 4.35 -28.74 -17.07
CA GLN A 131 5.73 -28.27 -16.90
C GLN A 131 6.76 -29.39 -17.04
N GLU A 132 6.50 -30.58 -16.51
CA GLU A 132 7.37 -31.74 -16.69
C GLU A 132 7.51 -32.12 -18.18
N GLN A 133 6.41 -32.09 -18.94
CA GLN A 133 6.44 -32.34 -20.39
C GLN A 133 7.25 -31.28 -21.13
N GLN A 134 7.00 -30.00 -20.85
CA GLN A 134 7.76 -28.90 -21.45
C GLN A 134 9.25 -28.98 -21.11
N GLN A 135 9.59 -29.29 -19.86
CA GLN A 135 10.99 -29.47 -19.44
C GLN A 135 11.66 -30.64 -20.17
N ALA A 136 10.96 -31.77 -20.36
CA ALA A 136 11.49 -32.90 -21.11
C ALA A 136 11.76 -32.53 -22.59
N GLU A 137 10.84 -31.80 -23.23
CA GLU A 137 11.01 -31.30 -24.59
C GLU A 137 12.19 -30.32 -24.70
N GLU A 138 12.28 -29.37 -23.76
CA GLU A 138 13.40 -28.43 -23.71
C GLU A 138 14.75 -29.12 -23.49
N GLN A 139 14.80 -30.12 -22.60
CA GLN A 139 16.01 -30.90 -22.37
C GLN A 139 16.41 -31.69 -23.62
N ALA A 140 15.46 -32.30 -24.31
CA ALA A 140 15.72 -32.98 -25.57
C ALA A 140 16.24 -32.03 -26.66
N ARG A 141 15.67 -30.81 -26.74
CA ARG A 141 16.14 -29.77 -27.68
C ARG A 141 17.57 -29.33 -27.34
N LYS A 142 17.84 -29.02 -26.07
CA LYS A 142 19.16 -28.62 -25.60
C LYS A 142 20.21 -29.71 -25.83
N ALA A 143 19.86 -30.98 -25.64
CA ALA A 143 20.75 -32.10 -25.92
C ALA A 143 21.14 -32.17 -27.40
N ARG A 144 20.19 -31.96 -28.31
CA ARG A 144 20.46 -31.91 -29.76
C ARG A 144 21.33 -30.72 -30.15
N GLU A 145 21.02 -29.54 -29.61
CA GLU A 145 21.82 -28.33 -29.83
C GLU A 145 23.26 -28.51 -29.33
N ALA A 146 23.43 -29.13 -28.15
CA ALA A 146 24.75 -29.42 -27.58
C ALA A 146 25.53 -30.44 -28.42
N GLN A 147 24.87 -31.49 -28.93
CA GLN A 147 25.48 -32.47 -29.84
C GLN A 147 25.96 -31.80 -31.13
N ALA A 148 25.10 -31.01 -31.78
CA ALA A 148 25.48 -30.28 -33.00
C ALA A 148 26.64 -29.30 -32.75
N TRP A 149 26.65 -28.63 -31.58
CA TRP A 149 27.75 -27.75 -31.21
C TRP A 149 29.06 -28.51 -30.99
N LEU A 150 29.02 -29.67 -30.33
CA LEU A 150 30.18 -30.53 -30.15
C LEU A 150 30.74 -30.98 -31.50
N GLU A 151 29.89 -31.46 -32.41
CA GLU A 151 30.29 -31.89 -33.77
C GLU A 151 30.96 -30.75 -34.55
N LEU A 152 30.40 -29.53 -34.50
CA LEU A 152 31.02 -28.36 -35.14
C LEU A 152 32.40 -28.04 -34.54
N LYS A 153 32.55 -28.11 -33.22
CA LYS A 153 33.84 -27.88 -32.56
C LYS A 153 34.86 -28.97 -32.84
N GLU A 154 34.43 -30.23 -32.95
CA GLU A 154 35.30 -31.32 -33.38
C GLU A 154 35.80 -31.07 -34.81
N GLN A 155 34.92 -30.64 -35.73
CA GLN A 155 35.32 -30.29 -37.09
C GLN A 155 36.30 -29.13 -37.14
N GLU A 156 36.07 -28.06 -36.36
CA GLU A 156 37.01 -26.94 -36.24
C GLU A 156 38.39 -27.41 -35.73
N VAL A 157 38.43 -28.29 -34.72
CA VAL A 157 39.69 -28.83 -34.19
C VAL A 157 40.40 -29.69 -35.24
N LEU A 158 39.69 -30.53 -35.99
CA LEU A 158 40.28 -31.33 -37.06
C LEU A 158 40.82 -30.46 -38.20
N GLN A 159 40.10 -29.41 -38.59
CA GLN A 159 40.59 -28.43 -39.58
C GLN A 159 41.87 -27.76 -39.09
N LEU A 160 41.91 -27.31 -37.83
CA LEU A 160 43.10 -26.70 -37.24
C LEU A 160 44.27 -27.70 -37.12
N GLN A 161 44.00 -28.99 -36.89
CA GLN A 161 45.05 -30.02 -36.92
C GLN A 161 45.67 -30.19 -38.30
N GLU A 162 44.86 -30.16 -39.36
CA GLU A 162 45.34 -30.21 -40.75
C GLU A 162 46.11 -28.94 -41.12
N GLU A 163 45.59 -27.76 -40.77
CA GLU A 163 46.28 -26.48 -40.99
C GLU A 163 47.59 -26.37 -40.21
N ALA A 164 47.65 -26.91 -38.99
CA ALA A 164 48.84 -26.88 -38.16
C ALA A 164 50.03 -27.63 -38.78
N LYS A 165 49.78 -28.65 -39.62
CA LYS A 165 50.84 -29.33 -40.38
C LYS A 165 51.54 -28.40 -41.37
N ASN A 166 50.84 -27.35 -41.82
CA ASN A 166 51.40 -26.35 -42.75
C ASN A 166 52.15 -25.22 -42.03
N PHE A 167 52.20 -25.20 -40.69
CA PHE A 167 52.93 -24.17 -39.96
C PHE A 167 54.45 -24.30 -40.10
N ILE A 168 55.12 -23.15 -40.08
CA ILE A 168 56.57 -23.07 -40.17
C ILE A 168 57.17 -23.41 -38.80
N THR A 169 57.88 -24.53 -38.72
CA THR A 169 58.65 -24.94 -37.55
C THR A 169 60.11 -24.51 -37.69
N ARG A 170 60.90 -24.60 -36.60
CA ARG A 170 62.34 -24.26 -36.63
C ARG A 170 63.12 -25.07 -37.67
N GLU A 171 62.67 -26.29 -37.94
CA GLU A 171 63.31 -27.23 -38.87
C GLU A 171 62.99 -26.90 -40.33
N ASN A 172 61.76 -26.46 -40.64
CA ASN A 172 61.31 -26.15 -41.99
C ASN A 172 61.49 -24.67 -42.39
N LEU A 173 62.19 -23.88 -41.58
CA LEU A 173 62.26 -22.42 -41.72
C LEU A 173 63.00 -21.98 -42.99
N GLU A 174 64.23 -22.46 -43.20
CA GLU A 174 65.07 -22.04 -44.33
C GLU A 174 64.41 -22.39 -45.68
N ALA A 175 63.88 -23.62 -45.80
CA ALA A 175 63.19 -24.08 -47.00
C ALA A 175 61.94 -23.25 -47.34
N ARG A 176 61.15 -22.83 -46.35
CA ARG A 176 59.96 -22.00 -46.57
C ARG A 176 60.29 -20.56 -46.93
N VAL A 177 61.44 -20.03 -46.47
CA VAL A 177 61.91 -18.69 -46.86
C VAL A 177 62.30 -18.67 -48.34
N GLU A 178 63.02 -19.69 -48.81
CA GLU A 178 63.37 -19.82 -50.24
C GLU A 178 62.11 -19.96 -51.12
N GLU A 179 61.20 -20.87 -50.76
CA GLU A 179 59.93 -21.06 -51.50
C GLU A 179 59.09 -19.77 -51.58
N ALA A 180 59.07 -18.96 -50.52
CA ALA A 180 58.33 -17.70 -50.49
C ALA A 180 58.98 -16.61 -51.37
N LEU A 181 60.31 -16.62 -51.54
CA LEU A 181 61.00 -15.73 -52.47
C LEU A 181 60.75 -16.13 -53.93
N ASP A 182 60.67 -17.43 -54.20
CA ASP A 182 60.44 -17.97 -55.54
C ASP A 182 58.98 -17.87 -56.01
N SER A 183 58.01 -17.87 -55.07
CA SER A 183 56.57 -17.88 -55.38
C SER A 183 55.85 -16.60 -54.92
N PRO A 184 55.82 -15.53 -55.75
CA PRO A 184 55.08 -14.31 -55.43
C PRO A 184 53.56 -14.55 -55.50
N LYS A 185 52.86 -14.38 -54.37
CA LYS A 185 51.39 -14.53 -54.30
C LYS A 185 50.69 -13.18 -54.29
N SER A 186 49.90 -12.90 -55.34
CA SER A 186 49.13 -11.65 -55.46
C SER A 186 47.71 -11.79 -54.90
N TYR A 187 47.33 -10.89 -53.99
CA TYR A 187 45.98 -10.78 -53.43
C TYR A 187 45.11 -9.72 -54.13
N ASN A 188 45.60 -9.12 -55.22
CA ASN A 188 44.86 -8.10 -55.96
C ASN A 188 43.69 -8.74 -56.72
N TRP A 189 42.46 -8.33 -56.42
CA TRP A 189 41.25 -8.67 -57.17
C TRP A 189 40.31 -7.46 -57.22
N ALA A 190 39.51 -7.36 -58.28
CA ALA A 190 38.52 -6.32 -58.47
C ALA A 190 37.10 -6.90 -58.39
N ILE A 191 36.10 -6.06 -58.10
CA ILE A 191 34.69 -6.46 -58.11
C ILE A 191 33.92 -5.65 -59.16
N THR A 192 33.07 -6.32 -59.93
CA THR A 192 32.17 -5.63 -60.87
C THR A 192 31.01 -4.99 -60.12
N LYS A 193 30.28 -4.09 -60.79
CA LYS A 193 29.03 -3.52 -60.25
C LYS A 193 27.95 -4.58 -59.97
N GLU A 194 28.08 -5.76 -60.58
CA GLU A 194 27.21 -6.93 -60.39
C GLU A 194 27.65 -7.80 -59.19
N GLY A 195 28.74 -7.45 -58.50
CA GLY A 195 29.27 -8.23 -57.38
C GLY A 195 30.16 -9.42 -57.79
N LEU A 196 30.55 -9.52 -59.06
CA LEU A 196 31.41 -10.62 -59.54
C LEU A 196 32.89 -10.30 -59.30
N VAL A 197 33.61 -11.28 -58.75
CA VAL A 197 35.05 -11.20 -58.49
C VAL A 197 35.82 -11.38 -59.80
N VAL A 198 36.63 -10.38 -60.18
CA VAL A 198 37.52 -10.40 -61.34
C VAL A 198 38.97 -10.38 -60.86
N ARG A 199 39.69 -11.48 -61.11
CA ARG A 199 41.11 -11.58 -60.79
C ARG A 199 41.96 -11.16 -62.00
N PRO A 200 43.06 -10.44 -61.79
CA PRO A 200 43.97 -10.07 -62.86
C PRO A 200 44.59 -11.35 -63.45
N GLN A 201 44.50 -11.53 -64.77
CA GLN A 201 45.19 -12.63 -65.43
C GLN A 201 46.68 -12.31 -65.51
N HIS A 202 47.51 -13.18 -64.95
CA HIS A 202 48.96 -13.02 -64.99
C HIS A 202 49.44 -13.11 -66.46
N LYS A 203 50.01 -12.03 -66.98
CA LYS A 203 50.80 -12.07 -68.22
C LYS A 203 52.19 -12.57 -67.85
N GLY A 204 52.54 -13.78 -68.26
CA GLY A 204 53.85 -14.38 -68.00
C GLY A 204 54.97 -13.59 -68.68
N SER A 205 56.10 -13.48 -68.00
CA SER A 205 57.42 -13.37 -68.61
C SER A 205 58.18 -14.64 -68.26
#